data_AF-A0A0C9VLX5-F1
#
_entry.id   AF-A0A0C9VLX5-F1
#
_cell.length_a   1.000
_cell.length_b   1.000
_cell.length_c   1.000
_cell.angle_alpha   90.00
_cell.angle_beta   90.00
_cell.angle_gamma   90.00
#
_symmetry.space_group_name_H-M   'P 1'
#
loop_
_entity.id
_entity.type
_entity.pdbx_description
1 polymer ?
#
loop_
_entity_poly.entity_id
_entity_poly.type
_entity_poly.pdbx_seq_one_letter_code
_entity_poly.pdbx_strand_id
1 'polypeptide(L)' 'GDAQCCNTVQSASAPSSALLLGLLGVVLQGVDVLVGLGCTPITVIGLGQSANCAQQPVCCTNNNFNGLINIGCTPISL' A
#
# COMPACT_ATOMS: atom_id res chain seq x y z
N GLY A 1 -5.56 -9.15 3.34
CA GLY A 1 -5.12 -7.95 2.61
C GLY A 1 -4.97 -8.31 1.16
N ASP A 2 -5.12 -7.33 0.28
CA ASP A 2 -4.95 -7.50 -1.16
C ASP A 2 -3.50 -7.27 -1.56
N ALA A 3 -3.01 -8.03 -2.53
CA ALA A 3 -1.68 -7.81 -3.10
C ALA A 3 -1.67 -6.53 -3.94
N GLN A 4 -0.70 -5.66 -3.70
CA GLN A 4 -0.55 -4.35 -4.29
C GLN A 4 0.91 -4.12 -4.67
N CYS A 5 1.13 -3.46 -5.80
CA CYS A 5 2.44 -2.99 -6.21
C CYS A 5 2.51 -1.48 -5.97
N CYS A 6 3.31 -1.06 -4.99
CA CYS A 6 3.37 0.34 -4.58
C CYS A 6 4.69 0.98 -5.01
N ASN A 7 4.63 2.24 -5.43
CA ASN A 7 5.84 3.01 -5.77
C ASN A 7 6.73 3.23 -4.55
N THR A 8 6.12 3.49 -3.40
CA THR A 8 6.83 3.64 -2.12
C THR A 8 6.05 2.97 -1.01
N VAL A 9 6.78 2.44 -0.03
CA VAL A 9 6.22 1.89 1.22
C VAL A 9 6.95 2.57 2.36
N GLN A 10 6.19 3.16 3.29
CA GLN A 10 6.75 3.94 4.38
C GLN A 10 5.84 3.87 5.61
N SER A 11 6.35 4.32 6.76
CA SER A 11 5.53 4.46 7.96
C SER A 11 4.38 5.47 7.72
N ALA A 12 3.23 5.21 8.31
CA ALA A 12 2.11 6.14 8.39
C ALA A 12 2.46 7.46 9.10
N SER A 13 3.55 7.46 9.88
CA SER A 13 4.05 8.64 10.60
C SER A 13 5.03 9.48 9.77
N ALA A 14 5.40 9.03 8.56
CA ALA A 14 6.19 9.85 7.66
C ALA A 14 5.40 11.12 7.28
N PRO A 15 6.05 12.28 7.08
CA PRO A 15 5.35 13.56 6.94
C PRO A 15 4.36 13.58 5.76
N SER A 16 4.68 12.92 4.65
CA SER A 16 3.82 12.82 3.48
C SER A 16 2.60 11.92 3.70
N SER A 17 2.78 10.75 4.33
CA SER A 17 1.70 9.83 4.66
C SER A 17 0.78 10.40 5.74
N ALA A 18 1.33 11.01 6.79
CA ALA A 18 0.57 11.66 7.86
C ALA A 18 -0.28 12.82 7.31
N LEU A 19 0.26 13.63 6.40
CA LEU A 19 -0.49 14.70 5.74
C LEU A 19 -1.64 14.14 4.88
N LEU A 20 -1.38 13.10 4.08
CA LEU A 20 -2.42 12.41 3.30
C LEU A 20 -3.52 11.83 4.19
N LEU A 21 -3.15 11.11 5.25
CA LEU A 21 -4.10 10.53 6.20
C LEU A 21 -4.94 11.62 6.88
N GLY A 22 -4.33 12.75 7.26
CA GLY A 22 -5.04 13.89 7.83
C GLY A 22 -6.03 14.53 6.87
N LEU A 23 -5.65 14.72 5.60
CA LEU A 23 -6.55 15.24 4.56
C LEU A 23 -7.73 14.28 4.26
N LEU A 24 -7.50 12.98 4.40
CA LEU A 24 -8.49 11.93 4.18
C LEU A 24 -9.34 11.64 5.43
N GLY A 25 -9.06 12.28 6.56
CA GLY A 25 -9.76 12.05 7.83
C GLY A 25 -9.53 10.67 8.45
N VAL A 26 -8.41 10.01 8.09
CA VAL A 26 -8.07 8.67 8.60
C VAL A 26 -7.24 8.80 9.87
N VAL A 27 -7.77 8.26 10.97
CA VAL A 27 -7.06 8.19 12.25
C VAL A 27 -6.56 6.76 12.45
N LEU A 28 -5.24 6.62 12.57
CA LEU A 28 -4.60 5.34 12.89
C LEU A 28 -4.21 5.30 14.36
N GLN A 29 -4.54 4.19 15.03
CA GLN A 29 -4.21 4.00 16.45
C GLN A 29 -2.75 3.55 16.67
N GLY A 30 -1.98 3.31 15.60
CA GLY A 30 -0.58 2.88 15.65
C GLY A 30 0.29 3.64 14.66
N VAL A 31 1.41 4.16 15.15
CA VAL A 31 2.42 4.92 14.38
C VAL A 31 3.33 4.04 13.51
N ASP A 32 3.43 2.76 13.83
CA ASP A 32 4.25 1.75 13.14
C ASP A 32 3.55 1.08 11.95
N VAL A 33 2.31 1.48 11.64
CA VAL A 33 1.60 0.95 10.48
C VAL A 33 2.31 1.39 9.20
N LEU A 34 2.66 0.45 8.34
CA LEU A 34 3.16 0.77 7.00
C LEU A 34 2.00 1.12 6.07
N VAL A 35 2.24 2.10 5.22
CA VAL A 35 1.38 2.51 4.12
C VAL A 35 2.13 2.41 2.80
N GLY A 36 1.41 2.05 1.75
CA GLY A 36 1.90 2.10 0.37
C GLY A 36 1.34 3.32 -0.34
N LEU A 37 2.16 4.03 -1.13
CA LEU A 37 1.70 5.14 -1.96
C LEU A 37 1.83 4.80 -3.44
N GLY A 38 0.88 5.31 -4.24
CA GLY A 38 0.86 5.09 -5.69
C GLY A 38 0.81 3.60 -6.03
N CYS A 39 -0.12 2.89 -5.41
CA CYS A 39 -0.28 1.45 -5.51
C CYS A 39 -1.22 1.06 -6.64
N THR A 40 -0.89 -0.03 -7.33
CA THR A 40 -1.77 -0.70 -8.28
C THR A 40 -2.08 -2.12 -7.80
N PRO A 41 -3.31 -2.62 -8.00
CA PRO A 41 -3.67 -3.97 -7.58
C PRO A 41 -2.89 -5.00 -8.40
N ILE A 42 -2.28 -5.96 -7.71
CA ILE A 42 -1.71 -7.14 -8.35
C ILE A 42 -2.85 -8.13 -8.55
N THR A 43 -3.45 -8.13 -9.73
CA THR A 43 -4.53 -9.07 -10.04
C THR A 43 -3.96 -10.45 -10.33
N VAL A 44 -4.41 -11.46 -9.58
CA VAL A 44 -4.04 -12.88 -9.72
C VAL A 44 -4.58 -13.56 -10.99
N ILE A 45 -5.21 -12.83 -11.93
CA ILE A 45 -5.60 -13.39 -13.22
C ILE A 45 -4.35 -13.53 -14.09
N GLY A 46 -3.63 -14.64 -13.89
CA GLY A 46 -2.42 -14.97 -14.64
C GLY A 46 -1.29 -15.53 -13.79
N LEU A 47 -1.55 -16.50 -12.91
CA LEU A 47 -0.53 -17.32 -12.20
C LEU A 47 0.45 -18.07 -13.14
N GLY A 48 0.51 -17.72 -14.43
CA GLY A 48 1.34 -18.34 -15.42
C GLY A 48 2.59 -17.55 -15.77
N GLN A 49 2.56 -16.21 -15.82
CA GLN A 49 3.71 -15.41 -16.24
C GLN A 49 3.52 -13.96 -15.76
N SER A 50 4.33 -13.52 -14.79
CA SER A 50 4.50 -12.10 -14.45
C SER A 50 3.33 -11.40 -13.74
N ALA A 51 3.08 -11.76 -12.48
CA ALA A 51 2.66 -10.76 -11.49
C ALA A 51 3.83 -9.78 -11.28
N ASN A 52 4.14 -8.95 -12.28
CA ASN A 52 5.35 -8.12 -12.26
C ASN A 52 5.08 -6.85 -11.45
N CYS A 53 5.47 -6.85 -10.19
CA CYS A 53 5.74 -5.62 -9.47
C CYS A 53 7.22 -5.29 -9.59
N ALA A 54 7.56 -4.30 -10.43
CA ALA A 54 8.92 -3.79 -10.53
C ALA A 54 9.27 -2.84 -9.36
N GLN A 55 8.26 -2.33 -8.67
CA GLN A 55 8.39 -1.50 -7.48
C GLN A 55 8.32 -2.37 -6.21
N GLN A 56 7.64 -1.89 -5.17
CA GLN A 56 7.56 -2.58 -3.89
C GLN A 56 6.28 -3.41 -3.78
N PRO A 57 6.37 -4.76 -3.82
CA PRO A 57 5.22 -5.61 -3.62
C PRO A 57 4.83 -5.70 -2.13
N VAL A 58 3.54 -5.53 -1.85
CA VAL A 58 2.98 -5.57 -0.50
C VAL A 58 1.60 -6.21 -0.48
N CYS A 59 1.16 -6.70 0.68
CA CYS A 59 -0.23 -6.99 0.98
C CYS A 59 -0.79 -5.88 1.88
N CYS A 60 -1.86 -5.19 1.47
CA CYS A 60 -2.44 -4.08 2.23
C CYS A 60 -3.90 -4.36 2.62
N THR A 61 -4.35 -3.80 3.75
CA THR A 61 -5.68 -4.13 4.32
C THR A 61 -6.75 -3.12 3.93
N ASN A 62 -6.39 -1.86 3.67
CA ASN A 62 -7.35 -0.83 3.28
C ASN A 62 -6.85 -0.08 2.04
N ASN A 63 -7.51 -0.33 0.90
CA ASN A 63 -7.09 0.08 -0.44
C ASN A 63 -8.09 1.05 -1.10
N ASN A 64 -8.93 1.70 -0.29
CA ASN A 64 -10.12 2.45 -0.75
C ASN A 64 -9.83 3.83 -1.34
N PHE A 65 -8.56 4.21 -1.51
CA PHE A 65 -8.15 5.55 -1.96
C PHE A 65 -7.63 5.56 -3.40
N ASN A 66 -8.16 4.69 -4.26
CA ASN A 66 -7.76 4.56 -5.67
C ASN A 66 -6.24 4.38 -5.86
N GLY A 67 -5.56 3.72 -4.89
CA GLY A 67 -4.12 3.52 -4.93
C GLY A 67 -3.27 4.74 -4.53
N LEU A 68 -3.87 5.90 -4.21
CA LEU A 68 -3.12 7.05 -3.70
C LEU A 68 -2.36 6.69 -2.42
N ILE A 69 -3.08 6.06 -1.49
CA ILE A 69 -2.56 5.55 -0.23
C ILE A 69 -3.28 4.25 0.13
N ASN A 70 -2.51 3.21 0.43
CA ASN A 70 -3.00 1.93 0.92
C ASN A 70 -2.46 1.72 2.34
N ILE A 71 -3.28 1.19 3.24
CA ILE A 71 -2.98 1.17 4.68
C ILE A 71 -2.87 -0.26 5.20
N GLY A 72 -2.01 -0.46 6.21
CA GLY A 72 -1.80 -1.77 6.82
C GLY A 72 -1.08 -2.69 5.87
N CYS A 73 -0.03 -2.17 5.23
CA CYS A 73 0.75 -2.86 4.23
C CYS A 73 1.84 -3.72 4.88
N THR A 74 2.08 -4.89 4.33
CA THR A 74 3.19 -5.77 4.72
C THR A 74 3.96 -6.17 3.46
N PRO A 75 5.30 -6.02 3.42
CA PRO A 75 6.10 -6.49 2.29
C PRO A 75 5.86 -7.96 2.00
N ILE A 76 5.81 -8.31 0.71
CA ILE A 76 5.73 -9.71 0.25
C ILE A 76 6.82 -10.00 -0.78
N SER A 77 7.06 -11.27 -1.07
CA SER A 77 7.87 -11.71 -2.21
C SER A 77 6.95 -12.24 -3.32
N LEU A 78 7.29 -11.94 -4.57
CA LEU A 78 6.58 -12.40 -5.77
C LEU A 78 7.42 -13.43 -6.53
#